data_AF-A0A7D9D7N8-F1
#
_entry.id   AF-A0A7D9D7N8-F1
#
_cell.length_a   1.000
_cell.length_b   1.000
_cell.length_c   1.000
_cell.angle_alpha   90.00
_cell.angle_beta   90.00
_cell.angle_gamma   90.00
#
_symmetry.space_group_name_H-M   'P 1'
#
loop_
_entity.id
_entity.type
_entity.pdbx_description
1 polymer ?
#
loop_
_entity_poly.entity_id
_entity_poly.type
_entity_poly.pdbx_seq_one_letter_code
_entity_poly.pdbx_strand_id
1 'polypeptide(L)'
;MRVFLGIHLLLQIILKDDDEVFVYFVQSGRCKVIREVTVVKTKLPFGKSHLALVRPGKTPPELSKDQSLEKRYLVLMIIGHGGYFGVGENLDQTWIVSEEKVECLLVKRSVFKKHDGGRELALLRQKLISSYPSRKEAFKSYIMERNWRKYKKALIDELVRVRCKHVNTKYRDIPHVIRRRHEHYIRKL
;
A
#
# COMPACT_ATOMS: atom_id res chain seq x y z
N MET A 1 28.47 -2.12 -7.96
CA MET A 1 27.45 -2.51 -6.97
C MET A 1 27.20 -1.30 -6.07
N ARG A 2 26.08 -0.59 -6.23
CA ARG A 2 25.70 0.46 -5.26
C ARG A 2 24.81 -0.20 -4.22
N VAL A 3 25.39 -0.48 -3.06
CA VAL A 3 24.63 -0.97 -1.91
C VAL A 3 23.97 0.25 -1.28
N PHE A 4 22.65 0.32 -1.31
CA PHE A 4 21.91 1.32 -0.53
C PHE A 4 21.96 0.88 0.94
N LEU A 5 23.06 1.23 1.61
CA LEU A 5 23.27 0.98 3.03
C LEU A 5 22.86 2.25 3.80
N GLY A 6 21.58 2.36 4.11
CA GLY A 6 21.02 3.40 4.97
C GLY A 6 20.35 2.75 6.17
N ILE A 7 20.94 2.95 7.35
CA ILE A 7 20.41 2.52 8.64
C ILE A 7 19.16 3.36 8.93
N HIS A 8 18.01 2.70 8.89
CA HIS A 8 16.63 3.04 9.28
C HIS A 8 15.66 2.66 8.16
N LEU A 9 14.64 1.89 8.54
CA LEU A 9 13.42 1.47 7.83
C LEU A 9 12.69 2.62 7.09
N LEU A 10 13.32 3.25 6.10
CA LEU A 10 12.72 4.30 5.30
C LEU A 10 12.61 3.79 3.86
N LEU A 11 11.36 3.72 3.38
CA LEU A 11 11.04 3.55 1.97
C LEU A 11 11.85 4.58 1.18
N GLN A 12 12.84 4.15 0.40
CA GLN A 12 13.63 5.04 -0.43
C GLN A 12 12.99 5.12 -1.81
N ILE A 13 12.82 6.34 -2.33
CA ILE A 13 12.44 6.55 -3.73
C ILE A 13 13.65 6.12 -4.57
N ILE A 14 13.46 5.07 -5.37
CA ILE A 14 14.51 4.51 -6.22
C ILE A 14 14.54 5.24 -7.57
N LEU A 15 13.37 5.55 -8.11
CA LEU A 15 13.22 6.35 -9.33
C LEU A 15 12.02 7.29 -9.22
N LYS A 16 12.26 8.52 -9.67
CA LYS A 16 11.28 9.58 -9.90
C LYS A 16 11.78 10.37 -11.10
N ASP A 17 10.99 10.40 -12.17
CA ASP A 17 11.07 11.30 -13.32
C ASP A 17 12.43 11.47 -14.05
N ASP A 18 12.36 11.33 -15.38
CA ASP A 18 13.32 11.44 -16.50
C ASP A 18 14.86 11.37 -16.37
N ASP A 19 15.48 11.04 -15.23
CA ASP A 19 16.91 10.73 -15.16
C ASP A 19 17.19 9.25 -15.53
N GLU A 20 16.62 8.79 -16.65
CA GLU A 20 16.72 7.39 -17.10
C GLU A 20 18.07 7.07 -17.74
N VAL A 21 19.15 7.09 -16.95
CA VAL A 21 20.48 6.66 -17.42
C VAL A 21 20.63 5.13 -17.38
N PHE A 22 19.92 4.47 -16.47
CA PHE A 22 20.10 3.05 -16.16
C PHE A 22 18.80 2.25 -16.24
N VAL A 23 18.95 0.99 -16.62
CA VAL A 23 17.99 -0.09 -16.38
C VAL A 23 18.37 -0.77 -15.07
N TYR A 24 17.39 -1.06 -14.24
CA TYR A 24 17.55 -1.65 -12.92
C TYR A 24 16.97 -3.06 -12.94
N PHE A 25 17.76 -4.04 -12.49
CA PHE A 25 17.31 -5.42 -12.29
C PHE A 25 17.36 -5.75 -10.81
N VAL A 26 16.24 -6.14 -10.22
CA VAL A 26 16.12 -6.45 -8.80
C VAL A 26 16.78 -7.81 -8.52
N GLN A 27 17.85 -7.78 -7.74
CA GLN A 27 18.57 -8.97 -7.27
C GLN A 27 18.04 -9.46 -5.93
N SER A 28 17.60 -8.57 -5.04
CA SER A 28 16.99 -8.94 -3.77
C SER A 28 16.04 -7.86 -3.27
N GLY A 29 15.09 -8.25 -2.40
CA GLY A 29 14.04 -7.36 -1.87
C GLY A 29 12.90 -7.09 -2.85
N ARG A 30 12.06 -6.11 -2.51
CA ARG A 30 10.87 -5.71 -3.29
C ARG A 30 10.74 -4.20 -3.42
N CYS A 31 10.29 -3.79 -4.59
CA CYS A 31 9.92 -2.42 -4.91
C CYS A 31 8.41 -2.31 -5.16
N LYS A 32 7.81 -1.18 -4.82
CA LYS A 32 6.43 -0.84 -5.16
C LYS A 32 6.42 0.23 -6.24
N VAL A 33 5.62 0.00 -7.28
CA VAL A 33 5.27 1.02 -8.25
C VAL A 33 4.02 1.74 -7.72
N ILE A 34 4.16 3.01 -7.39
CA ILE A 34 3.11 3.83 -6.77
C ILE A 34 2.72 4.94 -7.74
N ARG A 35 1.42 5.12 -7.98
CA ARG A 35 0.89 6.22 -8.80
C ARG A 35 0.01 7.14 -7.99
N GLU A 36 0.25 8.45 -8.11
CA GLU A 36 -0.65 9.46 -7.58
C GLU A 36 -1.88 9.56 -8.48
N VAL A 37 -3.06 9.62 -7.86
CA VAL A 37 -4.32 9.88 -8.52
C VAL A 37 -5.09 10.93 -7.75
N THR A 38 -5.79 11.78 -8.49
CA THR A 38 -6.78 12.70 -7.92
C THR A 38 -8.13 12.03 -7.83
N VAL A 39 -8.76 12.13 -6.66
CA VAL A 39 -10.12 11.62 -6.41
C VAL A 39 -11.01 12.73 -5.88
N VAL A 40 -12.29 12.68 -6.22
CA VAL A 40 -13.33 13.44 -5.52
C VAL A 40 -13.79 12.62 -4.33
N LYS A 41 -13.72 13.20 -3.14
CA LYS A 41 -14.31 12.66 -1.93
C LYS A 41 -15.61 13.38 -1.65
N THR A 42 -16.69 12.62 -1.58
CA THR A 42 -18.02 13.09 -1.21
C THR A 42 -18.31 12.66 0.22
N LYS A 43 -18.58 13.62 1.10
CA LYS A 43 -19.10 13.37 2.45
C LYS A 43 -20.56 12.93 2.33
N LEU A 44 -20.89 11.80 2.95
CA LEU A 44 -22.24 11.26 3.00
C LEU A 44 -22.78 11.42 4.43
N PRO A 45 -24.11 11.37 4.62
CA PRO A 45 -24.72 11.29 5.95
C PRO A 45 -24.10 10.17 6.80
N PHE A 46 -24.16 10.34 8.13
CA PHE A 46 -23.63 9.38 9.11
C PHE A 46 -22.10 9.16 9.01
N GLY A 47 -21.35 10.19 8.58
CA GLY A 47 -19.88 10.19 8.56
C GLY A 47 -19.24 9.29 7.50
N LYS A 48 -20.03 8.75 6.57
CA LYS A 48 -19.52 7.93 5.47
C LYS A 48 -18.87 8.83 4.40
N SER A 49 -17.99 8.24 3.60
CA SER A 49 -17.37 8.93 2.46
C SER A 49 -17.24 8.03 1.25
N HIS A 50 -17.67 8.55 0.11
CA HIS A 50 -17.48 7.94 -1.20
C HIS A 50 -16.29 8.58 -1.91
N LEU A 51 -15.53 7.78 -2.67
CA LEU A 51 -14.39 8.24 -3.45
C LEU A 51 -14.64 7.92 -4.93
N ALA A 52 -14.51 8.92 -5.79
CA ALA A 52 -14.63 8.76 -7.24
C ALA A 52 -13.34 9.22 -7.93
N LEU A 53 -12.86 8.46 -8.90
CA LEU A 53 -11.65 8.76 -9.65
C LEU A 53 -11.88 9.92 -10.63
N VAL A 54 -11.02 10.94 -10.59
CA VAL A 54 -11.02 12.03 -11.59
C VAL A 54 -10.34 11.54 -12.87
N ARG A 55 -10.94 11.82 -14.02
CA ARG A 55 -10.34 11.52 -15.33
C ARG A 55 -9.18 12.50 -15.60
N PRO A 56 -8.00 12.02 -16.03
CA PRO A 56 -6.90 12.91 -16.39
C PRO A 56 -7.29 13.84 -17.55
N GLY A 57 -6.80 15.09 -17.53
CA GLY A 57 -7.03 16.07 -18.59
C GLY A 57 -8.43 16.70 -18.63
N LYS A 58 -9.32 16.39 -17.68
CA LYS A 58 -10.59 17.09 -17.52
C LYS A 58 -10.50 18.08 -16.36
N THR A 59 -11.06 19.27 -16.53
CA THR A 59 -11.29 20.21 -15.42
C THR A 59 -11.98 19.45 -14.29
N PRO A 60 -11.52 19.61 -13.05
CA PRO A 60 -12.23 19.04 -11.92
C PRO A 60 -13.69 19.50 -11.97
N PRO A 61 -14.67 18.61 -11.73
CA PRO A 61 -16.07 19.03 -11.68
C PRO A 61 -16.22 20.13 -10.63
N GLU A 62 -17.16 21.06 -10.85
CA GLU A 62 -17.55 22.02 -9.82
C GLU A 62 -17.93 21.24 -8.55
N LEU A 63 -17.17 21.47 -7.49
CA LEU A 63 -17.32 20.73 -6.24
C LEU A 63 -18.51 21.31 -5.48
N SER A 64 -19.44 20.44 -5.05
CA SER A 64 -20.44 20.85 -4.07
C SER A 64 -19.81 21.07 -2.69
N LYS A 65 -20.55 21.70 -1.76
CA LYS A 65 -20.08 21.93 -0.37
C LYS A 65 -19.61 20.66 0.35
N ASP A 66 -20.16 19.51 -0.03
CA ASP A 66 -19.83 18.19 0.55
C ASP A 66 -18.71 17.46 -0.18
N GLN A 67 -18.14 18.06 -1.22
CA GLN A 67 -17.10 17.47 -2.05
C GLN A 67 -15.74 18.15 -1.83
N SER A 68 -14.69 17.35 -1.92
CA SER A 68 -13.30 17.82 -1.86
C SER A 68 -12.43 17.00 -2.78
N LEU A 69 -11.43 17.63 -3.39
CA LEU A 69 -10.40 16.93 -4.14
C LEU A 69 -9.31 16.45 -3.20
N GLU A 70 -8.95 15.18 -3.32
CA GLU A 70 -7.86 14.58 -2.54
C GLU A 70 -6.91 13.85 -3.48
N LYS A 71 -5.61 13.97 -3.21
CA LYS A 71 -4.58 13.14 -3.83
C LYS A 71 -4.47 11.82 -3.07
N ARG A 72 -4.39 10.71 -3.80
CA ARG A 72 -4.24 9.36 -3.26
C ARG A 72 -3.13 8.63 -4.00
N TYR A 73 -2.40 7.78 -3.29
CA TYR A 73 -1.29 7.00 -3.84
C TYR A 73 -1.72 5.55 -3.97
N LEU A 74 -1.77 5.04 -5.19
CA LEU A 74 -2.17 3.68 -5.49
C LEU A 74 -0.93 2.84 -5.77
N VAL A 75 -0.84 1.66 -5.16
CA VAL A 75 0.15 0.66 -5.55
C VAL A 75 -0.35 -0.01 -6.82
N LEU A 76 0.38 0.12 -7.92
CA LEU A 76 0.06 -0.52 -9.19
C LEU A 76 0.53 -1.97 -9.20
N MET A 77 1.78 -2.20 -8.76
CA MET A 77 2.37 -3.53 -8.67
C MET A 77 3.55 -3.56 -7.71
N ILE A 78 4.00 -4.77 -7.39
CA ILE A 78 5.22 -5.04 -6.62
C ILE A 78 6.21 -5.74 -7.55
N ILE A 79 7.45 -5.24 -7.61
CA ILE A 79 8.55 -5.80 -8.39
C ILE A 79 9.53 -6.46 -7.41
N GLY A 80 9.66 -7.78 -7.47
CA GLY A 80 10.60 -8.55 -6.64
C GLY A 80 11.82 -9.04 -7.42
N HIS A 81 12.54 -9.99 -6.84
CA HIS A 81 13.68 -10.68 -7.45
C HIS A 81 13.40 -11.08 -8.92
N GLY A 82 14.35 -10.77 -9.81
CA GLY A 82 14.25 -11.03 -11.25
C GLY A 82 13.37 -10.03 -12.01
N GLY A 83 12.69 -9.13 -11.31
CA GLY A 83 11.97 -8.00 -11.91
C GLY A 83 12.91 -6.88 -12.34
N TYR A 84 12.39 -5.94 -13.13
CA TYR A 84 13.17 -4.85 -13.68
C TYR A 84 12.32 -3.58 -13.87
N PHE A 85 13.01 -2.43 -13.95
CA PHE A 85 12.42 -1.12 -14.20
C PHE A 85 13.48 -0.14 -14.77
N GLY A 86 13.08 1.06 -15.19
CA GLY A 86 13.94 2.02 -15.88
C GLY A 86 14.18 1.68 -17.36
N VAL A 87 13.22 1.01 -17.99
CA VAL A 87 13.28 0.58 -19.41
C VAL A 87 12.59 1.57 -20.36
N GLY A 88 12.03 2.65 -19.82
CA GLY A 88 11.36 3.71 -20.56
C GLY A 88 9.86 3.71 -20.32
N GLU A 89 9.41 3.12 -19.22
CA GLU A 89 8.05 3.27 -18.76
C GLU A 89 7.70 4.74 -18.50
N ASN A 90 6.42 5.08 -18.66
CA ASN A 90 5.97 6.42 -18.32
C ASN A 90 5.85 6.53 -16.79
N LEU A 91 6.74 7.33 -16.19
CA LEU A 91 6.79 7.60 -14.76
C LEU A 91 6.03 8.87 -14.34
N ASP A 92 5.21 9.46 -15.21
CA ASP A 92 4.38 10.61 -14.87
C ASP A 92 3.47 10.27 -13.67
N GLN A 93 3.56 11.10 -12.63
CA GLN A 93 2.89 10.91 -11.33
C GLN A 93 3.10 9.50 -10.74
N THR A 94 4.20 8.84 -11.10
CA THR A 94 4.50 7.45 -10.72
C THR A 94 5.90 7.36 -10.13
N TRP A 95 6.02 6.67 -9.00
CA TRP A 95 7.27 6.47 -8.28
C TRP A 95 7.55 4.99 -8.09
N ILE A 96 8.81 4.64 -8.15
CA ILE A 96 9.27 3.31 -7.74
C ILE A 96 9.96 3.47 -6.41
N VAL A 97 9.39 2.87 -5.36
CA VAL A 97 9.90 2.96 -3.99
C VAL A 97 10.30 1.58 -3.49
N SER A 98 11.36 1.50 -2.70
CA SER A 98 11.71 0.25 -2.02
C SER A 98 10.66 -0.04 -0.95
N GLU A 99 10.16 -1.27 -0.84
CA GLU A 99 9.34 -1.71 0.31
C GLU A 99 10.22 -2.08 1.51
N GLU A 100 11.39 -2.62 1.22
CA GLU A 100 12.39 -3.10 2.18
C GLU A 100 13.80 -2.75 1.68
N LYS A 101 14.86 -3.39 2.22
CA LYS A 101 16.20 -3.27 1.64
C LYS A 101 16.21 -3.96 0.27
N VAL A 102 16.55 -3.22 -0.77
CA VAL A 102 16.58 -3.72 -2.15
C VAL A 102 17.98 -3.62 -2.71
N GLU A 103 18.42 -4.68 -3.39
CA GLU A 103 19.66 -4.66 -4.17
C GLU A 103 19.33 -4.75 -5.65
N CYS A 104 19.87 -3.81 -6.42
CA CYS A 104 19.67 -3.74 -7.86
C CYS A 104 21.00 -3.85 -8.61
N LEU A 105 21.00 -4.58 -9.71
CA LEU A 105 22.01 -4.46 -10.75
C LEU A 105 21.63 -3.29 -11.67
N LEU A 106 22.55 -2.36 -11.86
CA LEU A 106 22.35 -1.17 -12.70
C LEU A 106 23.12 -1.35 -14.01
N VAL A 107 22.43 -1.24 -15.14
CA VAL A 107 23.02 -1.33 -16.48
C VAL A 107 22.70 -0.05 -17.25
N LYS A 108 23.71 0.62 -17.82
CA LYS A 108 23.48 1.85 -18.60
C LYS A 108 22.58 1.56 -19.81
N ARG A 109 21.56 2.36 -20.05
CA ARG A 109 20.67 2.22 -21.22
C ARG A 109 21.42 2.29 -22.55
N SER A 110 22.52 3.04 -22.60
CA SER A 110 23.36 3.14 -23.79
C SER A 110 23.94 1.79 -24.24
N VAL A 111 24.15 0.85 -23.31
CA VAL A 111 24.57 -0.52 -23.65
C VAL A 111 23.49 -1.21 -24.48
N PHE A 112 22.24 -1.13 -24.04
CA PHE A 112 21.11 -1.68 -24.79
C PHE A 112 20.85 -0.96 -26.12
N LYS A 113 21.08 0.36 -26.21
CA LYS A 113 20.93 1.08 -27.49
C LYS A 113 21.99 0.66 -28.52
N LYS A 114 23.21 0.39 -28.07
CA LYS A 114 24.30 -0.11 -28.93
C LYS A 114 24.08 -1.55 -29.37
N HIS A 115 23.54 -2.36 -28.47
CA HIS A 115 23.24 -3.76 -28.74
C HIS A 115 21.88 -3.90 -29.43
N ASP A 116 21.86 -4.43 -30.65
CA ASP A 116 20.61 -4.74 -31.36
C ASP A 116 19.67 -3.53 -31.55
N GLY A 117 20.24 -2.31 -31.63
CA GLY A 117 19.49 -1.07 -31.82
C GLY A 117 18.49 -0.74 -30.71
N GLY A 118 18.57 -1.40 -29.55
CA GLY A 118 17.61 -1.22 -28.46
C GLY A 118 16.30 -2.00 -28.61
N ARG A 119 16.20 -2.96 -29.54
CA ARG A 119 15.00 -3.81 -29.69
C ARG A 119 14.65 -4.53 -28.39
N GLU A 120 15.64 -5.14 -27.74
CA GLU A 120 15.47 -5.79 -26.43
C GLU A 120 14.89 -4.85 -25.37
N LEU A 121 15.35 -3.60 -25.32
CA LEU A 121 14.85 -2.61 -24.38
C LEU A 121 13.37 -2.27 -24.65
N ALA A 122 12.98 -2.20 -25.92
CA ALA A 122 11.60 -1.98 -26.33
C ALA A 122 10.69 -3.17 -25.95
N LEU A 123 11.17 -4.40 -26.12
CA LEU A 123 10.45 -5.62 -25.69
C LEU A 123 10.26 -5.65 -24.18
N LEU A 124 11.31 -5.36 -23.40
CA LEU A 124 11.23 -5.27 -21.94
C LEU A 124 10.21 -4.21 -21.51
N ARG A 125 10.21 -3.04 -22.15
CA ARG A 125 9.24 -1.96 -21.91
C ARG A 125 7.81 -2.42 -22.23
N GLN A 126 7.58 -3.06 -23.38
CA GLN A 126 6.24 -3.53 -23.75
C GLN A 126 5.72 -4.56 -22.76
N LYS A 127 6.56 -5.51 -22.35
CA LYS A 127 6.22 -6.52 -21.35
C LYS A 127 5.88 -5.88 -20.00
N LEU A 128 6.68 -4.90 -19.56
CA LEU A 128 6.42 -4.18 -18.32
C LEU A 128 5.08 -3.41 -18.38
N ILE A 129 4.83 -2.65 -19.45
CA ILE A 129 3.57 -1.90 -19.62
C ILE A 129 2.37 -2.83 -19.66
N SER A 130 2.48 -3.99 -20.32
CA SER A 130 1.40 -4.98 -20.38
C SER A 130 1.04 -5.57 -19.01
N SER A 131 1.97 -5.53 -18.05
CA SER A 131 1.73 -6.00 -16.68
C SER A 131 1.04 -4.96 -15.78
N TYR A 132 1.02 -3.68 -16.19
CA TYR A 132 0.44 -2.62 -15.36
C TYR A 132 -1.09 -2.67 -15.40
N PRO A 133 -1.77 -2.62 -14.23
CA PRO A 133 -3.22 -2.51 -14.21
C PRO A 133 -3.65 -1.16 -14.79
N SER A 134 -4.83 -1.12 -15.39
CA SER A 134 -5.42 0.14 -15.80
C SER A 134 -5.71 1.03 -14.58
N ARG A 135 -5.79 2.35 -14.80
CA ARG A 135 -6.10 3.31 -13.72
C ARG A 135 -7.41 2.97 -12.98
N LYS A 136 -8.40 2.44 -13.70
CA LYS A 136 -9.69 2.02 -13.12
C LYS A 136 -9.54 0.76 -12.25
N GLU A 137 -8.79 -0.24 -12.73
CA GLU A 137 -8.53 -1.48 -11.98
C GLU A 137 -7.71 -1.21 -10.72
N ALA A 138 -6.64 -0.43 -10.82
CA ALA A 138 -5.83 -0.02 -9.67
C ALA A 138 -6.69 0.71 -8.63
N PHE A 139 -7.58 1.59 -9.07
CA PHE A 139 -8.51 2.28 -8.16
C PHE A 139 -9.52 1.32 -7.52
N LYS A 140 -10.06 0.36 -8.28
CA LYS A 140 -10.95 -0.68 -7.74
C LYS A 140 -10.25 -1.49 -6.65
N SER A 141 -9.03 -1.97 -6.91
CA SER A 141 -8.22 -2.71 -5.94
C SER A 141 -7.95 -1.87 -4.68
N TYR A 142 -7.67 -0.57 -4.85
CA TYR A 142 -7.49 0.35 -3.72
C TYR A 142 -8.76 0.50 -2.86
N ILE A 143 -9.93 0.61 -3.46
CA ILE A 143 -11.20 0.68 -2.72
C ILE A 143 -11.47 -0.64 -1.98
N MET A 144 -11.21 -1.78 -2.62
CA MET A 144 -11.32 -3.09 -1.98
C MET A 144 -10.40 -3.21 -0.77
N GLU A 145 -9.12 -2.88 -0.92
CA GLU A 145 -8.11 -2.88 0.15
C GLU A 145 -8.52 -1.95 1.31
N ARG A 146 -9.03 -0.75 1.00
CA ARG A 146 -9.54 0.21 1.99
C ARG A 146 -10.73 -0.37 2.76
N ASN A 147 -11.68 -0.99 2.07
CA ASN A 147 -12.87 -1.59 2.69
C ASN A 147 -12.50 -2.79 3.54
N TRP A 148 -11.58 -3.64 3.06
CA TRP A 148 -11.05 -4.77 3.80
C TRP A 148 -10.38 -4.33 5.11
N ARG A 149 -9.56 -3.27 5.07
CA ARG A 149 -8.92 -2.73 6.28
C ARG A 149 -9.91 -2.22 7.30
N LYS A 150 -10.98 -1.53 6.84
CA LYS A 150 -12.07 -1.08 7.71
C LYS A 150 -12.80 -2.27 8.35
N TYR A 151 -13.14 -3.27 7.55
CA TYR A 151 -13.81 -4.48 8.01
C TYR A 151 -12.97 -5.23 9.04
N LYS A 152 -11.68 -5.48 8.74
CA LYS A 152 -10.75 -6.14 9.65
C LYS A 152 -10.62 -5.40 10.98
N LYS A 153 -10.53 -4.06 10.94
CA LYS A 153 -10.51 -3.24 12.17
C LYS A 153 -11.79 -3.40 12.97
N ALA A 154 -12.96 -3.30 12.32
CA ALA A 154 -14.25 -3.47 12.99
C ALA A 154 -14.38 -4.84 13.67
N LEU A 155 -13.93 -5.91 13.00
CA LEU A 155 -13.93 -7.27 13.54
C LEU A 155 -12.99 -7.41 14.74
N ILE A 156 -11.78 -6.82 14.68
CA ILE A 156 -10.86 -6.79 15.82
C ILE A 156 -11.49 -6.02 16.99
N ASP A 157 -12.06 -4.84 16.73
CA ASP A 157 -12.68 -4.01 17.76
C ASP A 157 -13.85 -4.74 18.44
N GLU A 158 -14.64 -5.52 17.69
CA GLU A 158 -15.69 -6.39 18.22
C GLU A 158 -15.13 -7.51 19.11
N LEU A 159 -14.11 -8.24 18.64
CA LEU A 159 -13.48 -9.32 19.41
C LEU A 159 -12.86 -8.80 20.71
N VAL A 160 -12.20 -7.64 20.66
CA VAL A 160 -11.64 -6.99 21.85
C VAL A 160 -12.76 -6.58 22.82
N ARG A 161 -13.87 -6.02 22.33
CA ARG A 161 -15.03 -5.68 23.18
C ARG A 161 -15.63 -6.91 23.88
N VAL A 162 -15.73 -8.04 23.18
CA VAL A 162 -16.24 -9.29 23.78
C VAL A 162 -15.28 -9.86 24.82
N ARG A 163 -13.97 -9.89 24.51
CA ARG A 163 -12.94 -10.46 25.40
C ARG A 163 -12.67 -9.60 26.63
N CYS A 164 -12.78 -8.28 26.49
CA CYS A 164 -12.55 -7.32 27.57
C CYS A 164 -13.86 -6.88 28.26
N LYS A 165 -14.88 -7.74 28.30
CA LYS A 165 -15.98 -7.53 29.25
C LYS A 165 -15.40 -7.53 30.64
N HIS A 166 -15.39 -6.36 31.29
CA HIS A 166 -14.98 -6.24 32.67
C HIS A 166 -15.95 -7.09 33.51
N VAL A 167 -15.47 -8.22 34.02
CA VAL A 167 -16.25 -9.04 34.94
C VAL A 167 -16.17 -8.35 36.29
N ASN A 168 -17.14 -7.48 36.58
CA ASN A 168 -17.28 -6.84 37.88
C ASN A 168 -18.00 -7.75 38.89
N THR A 169 -17.77 -9.07 38.82
CA THR A 169 -18.26 -10.00 39.83
C THR A 169 -17.50 -9.75 41.12
N LYS A 170 -18.21 -9.27 42.13
CA LYS A 170 -17.72 -9.16 43.49
C LYS A 170 -17.85 -10.49 44.19
N TYR A 171 -17.10 -10.67 45.28
CA TYR A 171 -17.19 -11.86 46.13
C TYR A 171 -18.62 -12.22 46.55
N ARG A 172 -19.48 -11.21 46.75
CA ARG A 172 -20.88 -11.38 47.15
C ARG A 172 -21.76 -12.00 46.06
N ASP A 173 -21.37 -11.86 44.79
CA ASP A 173 -22.11 -12.38 43.63
C ASP A 173 -21.91 -13.89 43.42
N ILE A 174 -20.99 -14.50 44.18
CA ILE A 174 -20.73 -15.94 44.17
C ILE A 174 -21.77 -16.65 45.06
N PRO A 175 -22.45 -17.72 44.62
CA PRO A 175 -23.38 -18.47 45.45
C PRO A 175 -22.76 -18.96 46.77
N HIS A 176 -23.54 -18.91 47.85
CA HIS A 176 -23.04 -19.21 49.20
C HIS A 176 -22.49 -20.64 49.35
N VAL A 177 -23.07 -21.61 48.64
CA VAL A 177 -22.61 -23.01 48.61
C VAL A 177 -21.19 -23.14 48.04
N ILE A 178 -20.87 -22.38 46.99
CA ILE A 178 -19.53 -22.36 46.37
C ILE A 178 -18.52 -21.69 47.32
N ARG A 179 -18.90 -20.58 47.96
CA ARG A 179 -18.05 -19.88 48.94
C ARG A 179 -17.63 -20.79 50.09
N ARG A 180 -18.59 -21.55 50.64
CA ARG A 180 -18.34 -22.47 51.75
C ARG A 180 -17.41 -23.63 51.35
N ARG A 181 -17.52 -24.11 50.10
CA ARG A 181 -16.71 -25.23 49.59
C ARG A 181 -15.26 -24.83 49.26
N HIS A 182 -15.01 -23.55 49.02
CA HIS A 182 -13.71 -22.99 48.62
C HIS A 182 -13.16 -21.95 49.61
N GLU A 183 -13.50 -22.08 50.89
CA GLU A 183 -13.15 -21.12 51.95
C GLU A 183 -11.62 -20.90 52.09
N HIS A 184 -10.81 -21.91 51.77
CA HIS A 184 -9.35 -21.87 51.85
C HIS A 184 -8.65 -20.99 50.79
N TYR A 185 -9.32 -20.65 49.69
CA TYR A 185 -8.78 -19.73 48.67
C TYR A 185 -8.81 -18.26 49.12
N ILE A 186 -9.59 -17.94 50.16
CA ILE A 186 -9.92 -16.56 50.54
C ILE A 186 -8.99 -16.03 51.65
N ARG A 187 -8.40 -16.92 52.46
CA ARG A 187 -7.55 -16.54 53.62
C ARG A 187 -6.17 -15.96 53.27
N LYS A 188 -5.85 -15.74 51.99
CA LYS A 188 -4.54 -15.24 51.52
C LYS A 188 -4.61 -13.91 50.75
N LEU A 189 -5.76 -13.23 50.74
CA LEU A 189 -5.92 -11.84 50.30
C LEU A 189 -6.16 -10.96 51.52
#